data_AF-A0A1H6B7I7-F1
#
_entry.id   AF-A0A1H6B7I7-F1
#
_cell.length_a   1.000
_cell.length_b   1.000
_cell.length_c   1.000
_cell.angle_alpha   90.00
_cell.angle_beta   90.00
_cell.angle_gamma   90.00
#
_symmetry.space_group_name_H-M   'P 1'
#
loop_
_entity.id
_entity.type
_entity.pdbx_description
1 polymer ?
#
loop_
_entity_poly.entity_id
_entity_poly.type
_entity_poly.pdbx_seq_one_letter_code
_entity_poly.pdbx_strand_id
1 'polypeptide(L)'
;MGNYPSYYAYPSTPPLVRVLPNPPRLHWGWVLALHLLTRGLFGAVWLLVQANWVRKVRGSSKAFVWSIVNLAVWPVVIFAGAVIGVATTLLHVDPTESSAMLATFGVLVFLAVLILNLGTIFTLRSELEELPVGLSLGAIMTFFFGPIYFQYHLHTFSFDQVNTTPGYSLGLNAAPLVVPVEQDKSL
;
A
#
# COMPACT_ATOMS: atom_id res chain seq x y z
N MET A 1 -40.06 25.99 -39.44
CA MET A 1 -39.64 24.72 -38.82
C MET A 1 -38.19 24.89 -38.41
N GLY A 2 -37.93 25.05 -37.11
CA GLY A 2 -36.61 25.44 -36.60
C GLY A 2 -35.64 24.27 -36.62
N ASN A 3 -34.48 24.46 -37.26
CA ASN A 3 -33.33 23.57 -37.19
C ASN A 3 -32.72 23.65 -35.78
N TYR A 4 -32.77 22.55 -35.04
CA TYR A 4 -31.96 22.41 -33.82
C TYR A 4 -30.56 21.92 -34.22
N PRO A 5 -29.47 22.54 -33.71
CA PRO A 5 -28.11 22.08 -33.98
C PRO A 5 -27.85 20.71 -33.34
N SER A 6 -27.36 19.78 -34.16
CA SER A 6 -27.07 18.39 -33.82
C SER A 6 -25.72 18.23 -33.09
N TYR A 7 -25.63 18.71 -31.84
CA TYR A 7 -24.38 18.62 -31.06
C TYR A 7 -24.48 17.96 -29.67
N TYR A 8 -25.59 17.30 -29.34
CA TYR A 8 -25.67 16.45 -28.16
C TYR A 8 -25.70 14.97 -28.54
N ALA A 9 -24.61 14.49 -29.17
CA ALA A 9 -24.33 13.06 -29.14
C ALA A 9 -23.88 12.72 -27.71
N TYR A 10 -24.83 12.31 -26.86
CA TYR A 10 -24.47 11.61 -25.63
C TYR A 10 -23.62 10.39 -26.01
N PRO A 11 -22.44 10.19 -25.41
CA PRO A 11 -21.75 8.91 -25.56
C PRO A 11 -22.71 7.79 -25.11
N SER A 12 -23.08 6.92 -26.04
CA SER A 12 -24.05 5.82 -25.84
C SER A 12 -23.50 4.67 -25.01
N THR A 13 -22.23 4.72 -24.62
CA THR A 13 -21.64 3.83 -23.62
C THR A 13 -21.87 4.43 -22.23
N PRO A 14 -22.66 3.78 -21.35
CA PRO A 14 -22.68 4.16 -19.94
C PRO A 14 -21.23 4.17 -19.44
N PRO A 15 -20.79 5.20 -18.69
CA PRO A 15 -19.48 5.14 -18.05
C PRO A 15 -19.44 3.82 -17.28
N LEU A 16 -18.39 3.01 -17.50
CA LEU A 16 -18.22 1.77 -16.77
C LEU A 16 -17.97 2.13 -15.30
N VAL A 17 -19.06 2.16 -14.54
CA VAL A 17 -19.11 2.41 -13.11
C VAL A 17 -18.39 1.23 -12.43
N ARG A 18 -17.07 1.32 -12.27
CA ARG A 18 -16.26 0.24 -11.69
C ARG A 18 -16.36 0.33 -10.17
N VAL A 19 -17.16 -0.55 -9.55
CA VAL A 19 -17.33 -0.61 -8.09
C VAL A 19 -16.00 -0.96 -7.44
N LEU A 20 -15.27 0.07 -6.98
CA LEU A 20 -14.04 -0.15 -6.23
C LEU A 20 -14.42 -0.76 -4.87
N PRO A 21 -13.76 -1.84 -4.46
CA PRO A 21 -13.96 -2.39 -3.11
C PRO A 21 -13.60 -1.31 -2.08
N ASN A 22 -14.36 -1.26 -0.97
CA ASN A 22 -14.08 -0.31 0.10
C ASN A 22 -12.63 -0.47 0.59
N PRO A 23 -11.87 0.63 0.69
CA PRO A 23 -10.51 0.58 1.23
C PRO A 23 -10.53 0.11 2.68
N PRO A 24 -9.44 -0.53 3.16
CA PRO A 24 -9.34 -0.95 4.55
C PRO A 24 -9.51 0.27 5.47
N ARG A 25 -10.45 0.20 6.42
CA ARG A 25 -10.77 1.31 7.33
C ARG A 25 -10.19 1.03 8.72
N LEU A 26 -8.98 1.53 8.96
CA LEU A 26 -8.41 1.64 10.30
C LEU A 26 -8.04 3.10 10.57
N HIS A 27 -8.30 3.58 11.78
CA HIS A 27 -7.96 4.94 12.16
C HIS A 27 -6.44 5.11 12.08
N TRP A 28 -5.97 6.14 11.39
CA TRP A 28 -4.54 6.37 11.16
C TRP A 28 -3.73 6.42 12.46
N GLY A 29 -4.32 6.93 13.55
CA GLY A 29 -3.69 6.98 14.88
C GLY A 29 -3.41 5.59 15.48
N TRP A 30 -4.30 4.62 15.27
CA TRP A 30 -4.08 3.24 15.70
C TRP A 30 -3.00 2.54 14.87
N VAL A 31 -2.97 2.80 13.55
CA VAL A 31 -1.88 2.30 12.70
C VAL A 31 -0.54 2.83 13.21
N LEU A 32 -0.45 4.12 13.54
CA LEU A 32 0.77 4.73 14.06
C LEU A 32 1.17 4.17 15.43
N ALA A 33 0.21 4.04 16.35
CA ALA A 33 0.47 3.48 17.68
C ALA A 33 0.96 2.03 17.59
N LEU A 34 0.31 1.19 16.78
CA LEU A 34 0.71 -0.21 16.59
C LEU A 34 2.02 -0.34 15.82
N HIS A 35 2.26 0.55 14.86
CA HIS A 35 3.54 0.61 14.15
C HIS A 35 4.69 0.92 15.10
N LEU A 36 4.52 1.91 15.97
CA LEU A 36 5.52 2.27 16.97
C LEU A 36 5.71 1.17 18.02
N LEU A 37 4.62 0.59 18.51
CA LEU A 37 4.63 -0.45 19.55
C LEU A 37 5.29 -1.75 19.07
N THR A 38 5.06 -2.14 17.81
CA THR A 38 5.61 -3.37 17.21
C THR A 38 6.96 -3.15 16.52
N ARG A 39 7.58 -1.97 16.71
CA ARG A 39 8.85 -1.59 16.05
C ARG A 39 8.82 -1.76 14.53
N GLY A 40 7.68 -1.46 13.91
CA GLY A 40 7.49 -1.50 12.46
C GLY A 40 6.96 -2.81 11.88
N LEU A 41 6.86 -3.90 12.67
CA LEU A 41 6.33 -5.19 12.18
C LEU A 41 4.87 -5.06 11.72
N PHE A 42 4.05 -4.33 12.48
CA PHE A 42 2.67 -4.03 12.08
C PHE A 42 2.62 -3.25 10.76
N GLY A 43 3.61 -2.40 10.48
CA GLY A 43 3.71 -1.70 9.20
C GLY A 43 3.86 -2.64 8.01
N ALA A 44 4.67 -3.68 8.15
CA ALA A 44 4.86 -4.69 7.09
C ALA A 44 3.56 -5.48 6.82
N VAL A 45 2.87 -5.90 7.89
CA VAL A 45 1.56 -6.57 7.77
C VAL A 45 0.52 -5.63 7.14
N TRP A 46 0.50 -4.37 7.57
CA TRP A 46 -0.44 -3.38 7.05
C TRP A 46 -0.21 -3.06 5.58
N LEU A 47 1.05 -3.00 5.13
CA LEU A 47 1.41 -2.89 3.71
C LEU A 47 0.84 -4.05 2.90
N LEU A 48 0.89 -5.28 3.41
CA LEU A 48 0.29 -6.43 2.74
C LEU A 48 -1.24 -6.27 2.60
N VAL A 49 -1.91 -5.77 3.63
CA VAL A 49 -3.36 -5.50 3.59
C VAL A 49 -3.69 -4.46 2.53
N GLN A 50 -2.93 -3.36 2.49
CA GLN A 50 -3.10 -2.32 1.47
C GLN A 50 -2.78 -2.83 0.06
N ALA A 51 -1.71 -3.60 -0.11
CA ALA A 51 -1.33 -4.18 -1.39
C ALA A 51 -2.34 -5.25 -1.88
N ASN A 52 -2.98 -5.98 -0.97
CA ASN A 52 -4.07 -6.90 -1.30
C ASN A 52 -5.31 -6.13 -1.78
N TRP A 53 -5.61 -4.98 -1.17
CA TRP A 53 -6.68 -4.11 -1.67
C TRP A 53 -6.36 -3.57 -3.08
N VAL A 54 -5.13 -3.08 -3.31
CA VAL A 54 -4.68 -2.65 -4.64
C VAL A 54 -4.77 -3.80 -5.66
N ARG A 55 -4.39 -5.02 -5.27
CA ARG A 55 -4.54 -6.22 -6.10
C ARG A 55 -6.00 -6.46 -6.51
N LYS A 56 -6.95 -6.29 -5.59
CA LYS A 56 -8.38 -6.44 -5.88
C LYS A 56 -8.90 -5.35 -6.83
N VAL A 57 -8.36 -4.13 -6.74
CA VAL A 57 -8.74 -3.01 -7.61
C VAL A 57 -8.18 -3.17 -9.03
N ARG A 58 -6.92 -3.63 -9.16
CA ARG A 58 -6.17 -3.69 -10.44
C ARG A 58 -6.07 -5.09 -11.06
N GLY A 59 -6.44 -6.15 -10.35
CA GLY A 59 -6.35 -7.55 -10.79
C GLY A 59 -4.95 -8.17 -10.63
N SER A 60 -3.88 -7.41 -10.87
CA SER A 60 -2.49 -7.86 -10.70
C SER A 60 -1.64 -6.72 -10.15
N SER A 61 -0.98 -6.95 -9.01
CA SER A 61 -0.06 -5.98 -8.40
C SER A 61 1.28 -6.62 -8.07
N LYS A 62 2.37 -6.03 -8.59
CA LYS A 62 3.73 -6.37 -8.17
C LYS A 62 3.92 -5.99 -6.71
N ALA A 63 3.26 -4.92 -6.27
CA ALA A 63 3.27 -4.46 -4.88
C ALA A 63 2.80 -5.54 -3.88
N PHE A 64 1.86 -6.41 -4.25
CA PHE A 64 1.41 -7.51 -3.39
C PHE A 64 2.50 -8.57 -3.21
N VAL A 65 3.19 -8.95 -4.29
CA VAL A 65 4.31 -9.91 -4.22
C VAL A 65 5.45 -9.35 -3.37
N TRP A 66 5.84 -8.09 -3.59
CA TRP A 66 6.86 -7.42 -2.77
C TRP A 66 6.48 -7.35 -1.29
N SER A 67 5.20 -7.10 -0.99
CA SER A 67 4.70 -7.08 0.38
C SER A 67 4.76 -8.46 1.06
N ILE A 68 4.48 -9.54 0.33
CA ILE A 68 4.65 -10.92 0.83
C ILE A 68 6.11 -11.20 1.12
N VAL A 69 7.01 -10.88 0.18
CA VAL A 69 8.45 -11.07 0.36
C VAL A 69 8.95 -10.30 1.59
N ASN A 70 8.54 -9.03 1.73
CA ASN A 70 8.88 -8.20 2.89
C ASN A 70 8.42 -8.83 4.22
N LEU A 71 7.22 -9.39 4.25
CA LEU A 71 6.71 -10.06 5.44
C LEU A 71 7.43 -11.40 5.72
N ALA A 72 7.76 -12.16 4.68
CA ALA A 72 8.42 -13.45 4.78
C ALA A 72 9.89 -13.37 5.23
N VAL A 73 10.54 -12.21 5.08
CA VAL A 73 11.92 -12.00 5.56
C VAL A 73 12.00 -12.01 7.09
N TRP A 74 10.97 -11.56 7.80
CA TRP A 74 10.97 -11.49 9.28
C TRP A 74 11.24 -12.83 9.98
N PRO A 75 10.53 -13.95 9.68
CA PRO A 75 10.84 -15.23 10.31
C PRO A 75 12.23 -15.74 9.96
N VAL A 76 12.73 -15.48 8.74
CA VAL A 76 14.09 -15.87 8.32
C VAL A 76 15.14 -15.13 9.13
N VAL A 77 14.96 -13.83 9.35
CA VAL A 77 15.85 -13.00 10.17
C VAL A 77 15.87 -13.47 11.62
N ILE A 78 14.70 -13.74 12.20
CA ILE A 78 14.57 -14.24 13.57
C ILE A 78 15.29 -15.60 13.70
N PHE A 79 15.05 -16.50 12.74
CA PHE A 79 15.69 -17.81 12.73
C PHE A 79 17.21 -17.71 12.60
N ALA A 80 17.72 -16.91 11.66
CA ALA A 80 19.15 -16.71 11.47
C ALA A 80 19.82 -16.11 12.73
N GLY A 81 19.19 -15.11 13.36
CA GLY A 81 19.67 -14.55 14.61
C GLY A 81 19.71 -15.57 15.76
N ALA A 82 18.68 -16.42 15.87
CA ALA A 82 18.65 -17.49 16.86
C ALA A 82 19.74 -18.54 16.62
N VAL A 83 19.96 -18.95 15.36
CA VAL A 83 21.03 -19.90 15.00
C VAL A 83 22.40 -19.33 15.33
N ILE A 84 22.67 -18.06 15.00
CA ILE A 84 23.93 -17.41 15.36
C ILE A 84 24.11 -17.36 16.88
N GLY A 85 23.06 -16.98 17.63
CA GLY A 85 23.12 -16.94 19.10
C GLY A 85 23.36 -18.31 19.76
N VAL A 86 22.80 -19.39 19.20
CA VAL A 86 23.06 -20.75 19.68
C VAL A 86 24.46 -21.21 19.26
N ALA A 87 24.90 -20.91 18.05
CA ALA A 87 26.23 -21.30 17.57
C ALA A 87 27.35 -20.66 18.40
N THR A 88 27.24 -19.37 18.74
CA THR A 88 28.26 -18.68 19.54
C THR A 88 28.36 -19.25 20.96
N THR A 89 27.25 -19.67 21.56
CA THR A 89 27.25 -20.31 22.88
C THR A 89 27.85 -21.71 22.84
N LEU A 90 27.52 -22.53 21.84
CA LEU A 90 28.08 -23.89 21.71
C LEU A 90 29.58 -23.88 21.38
N LEU A 91 30.05 -22.89 20.62
CA LEU A 91 31.45 -22.75 20.22
C LEU A 91 32.31 -22.04 21.27
N HIS A 92 31.76 -21.67 22.42
CA HIS A 92 32.45 -20.95 23.49
C HIS A 92 33.17 -19.69 22.99
N VAL A 93 32.54 -18.98 22.04
CA VAL A 93 33.07 -17.71 21.54
C VAL A 93 33.04 -16.69 22.68
N ASP A 94 34.10 -15.89 22.80
CA ASP A 94 34.18 -14.87 23.83
C ASP A 94 32.93 -13.97 23.83
N PRO A 95 32.37 -13.61 25.00
CA PRO A 95 31.15 -12.80 25.08
C PRO A 95 31.26 -11.45 24.35
N THR A 96 32.45 -10.85 24.36
CA THR A 96 32.75 -9.60 23.64
C THR A 96 32.67 -9.78 22.13
N GLU A 97 33.32 -10.80 21.58
CA GLU A 97 33.33 -11.10 20.14
C GLU A 97 31.93 -11.51 19.65
N SER A 98 31.24 -12.38 20.40
CA SER A 98 29.88 -12.82 20.05
C SER A 98 28.88 -11.65 20.03
N SER A 99 29.01 -10.70 20.96
CA SER A 99 28.17 -9.50 20.99
C SER A 99 28.43 -8.57 19.80
N ALA A 100 29.70 -8.40 19.40
CA ALA A 100 30.07 -7.62 18.23
C ALA A 100 29.55 -8.25 16.93
N MET A 101 29.70 -9.57 16.76
CA MET A 101 29.19 -10.29 15.60
C MET A 101 27.65 -10.20 15.47
N LEU A 102 26.92 -10.39 16.57
CA LEU A 102 25.46 -10.25 16.59
C LEU A 102 25.02 -8.81 16.30
N ALA A 103 25.74 -7.80 16.81
CA ALA A 103 25.46 -6.40 16.53
C ALA A 103 25.70 -6.06 15.05
N THR A 104 26.84 -6.45 14.49
CA THR A 104 27.15 -6.24 13.06
C THR A 104 26.14 -6.94 12.16
N PHE A 105 25.81 -8.21 12.45
CA PHE A 105 24.78 -8.94 11.73
C PHE A 105 23.43 -8.23 11.82
N GLY A 106 23.04 -7.77 13.02
CA GLY A 106 21.80 -7.04 13.24
C GLY A 106 21.73 -5.75 12.41
N VAL A 107 22.82 -4.97 12.32
CA VAL A 107 22.88 -3.75 11.51
C VAL A 107 22.75 -4.06 10.02
N LEU A 108 23.49 -5.05 9.51
CA LEU A 108 23.45 -5.43 8.09
C LEU A 108 22.05 -5.91 7.68
N VAL A 109 21.44 -6.75 8.51
CA VAL A 109 20.08 -7.23 8.29
C VAL A 109 19.07 -6.10 8.36
N PHE A 110 19.20 -5.21 9.34
CA PHE A 110 18.33 -4.03 9.46
C PHE A 110 18.37 -3.17 8.19
N LEU A 111 19.55 -2.90 7.66
CA LEU A 111 19.70 -2.14 6.41
C LEU A 111 19.08 -2.88 5.21
N ALA A 112 19.29 -4.18 5.09
CA ALA A 112 18.70 -4.99 4.01
C ALA A 112 17.17 -4.98 4.07
N VAL A 113 16.58 -5.17 5.26
CA VAL A 113 15.13 -5.12 5.48
C VAL A 113 14.60 -3.71 5.21
N LEU A 114 15.32 -2.66 5.62
CA LEU A 114 14.93 -1.27 5.36
C LEU A 114 14.86 -0.98 3.86
N ILE A 115 15.87 -1.38 3.08
CA ILE A 115 15.89 -1.19 1.62
C ILE A 115 14.71 -1.91 0.96
N LEU A 116 14.46 -3.15 1.36
CA LEU A 116 13.35 -3.95 0.83
C LEU A 116 11.99 -3.34 1.20
N ASN A 117 11.85 -2.84 2.42
CA ASN A 117 10.64 -2.16 2.89
C ASN A 117 10.37 -0.89 2.05
N LEU A 118 11.39 -0.07 1.83
CA LEU A 118 11.30 1.11 0.96
C LEU A 118 10.90 0.73 -0.47
N GLY A 119 11.55 -0.28 -1.05
CA GLY A 119 11.19 -0.77 -2.40
C GLY A 119 9.73 -1.19 -2.49
N THR A 120 9.22 -1.86 -1.45
CA THR A 120 7.80 -2.26 -1.36
C THR A 120 6.87 -1.05 -1.29
N ILE A 121 7.19 -0.09 -0.44
CA ILE A 121 6.41 1.15 -0.27
C ILE A 121 6.36 1.94 -1.57
N PHE A 122 7.50 2.15 -2.25
CA PHE A 122 7.54 2.92 -3.49
C PHE A 122 6.87 2.20 -4.66
N THR A 123 6.92 0.85 -4.70
CA THR A 123 6.16 0.07 -5.68
C THR A 123 4.65 0.21 -5.44
N LEU A 124 4.21 0.22 -4.18
CA LEU A 124 2.79 0.43 -3.86
C LEU A 124 2.36 1.85 -4.21
N ARG A 125 3.20 2.86 -3.95
CA ARG A 125 2.97 4.25 -4.34
C ARG A 125 2.76 4.37 -5.85
N SER A 126 3.67 3.83 -6.67
CA SER A 126 3.53 3.90 -8.13
C SER A 126 2.23 3.25 -8.60
N GLU A 127 1.83 2.15 -7.96
CA GLU A 127 0.58 1.49 -8.32
C GLU A 127 -0.69 2.25 -7.90
N LEU A 128 -0.61 3.10 -6.87
CA LEU A 128 -1.69 3.98 -6.42
C LEU A 128 -1.76 5.28 -7.24
N GLU A 129 -0.63 5.73 -7.79
CA GLU A 129 -0.54 6.89 -8.69
C GLU A 129 -1.12 6.59 -10.08
N GLU A 130 -1.10 5.34 -10.51
CA GLU A 130 -1.67 4.90 -11.77
C GLU A 130 -3.21 4.76 -11.73
N LEU A 131 -3.86 4.91 -12.89
CA LEU A 131 -5.29 4.62 -13.03
C LEU A 131 -5.56 3.14 -12.73
N PRO A 132 -6.70 2.79 -12.07
CA PRO A 132 -7.91 3.60 -11.84
C PRO A 132 -7.93 4.38 -10.52
N VAL A 133 -6.83 4.39 -9.75
CA VAL A 133 -6.79 5.05 -8.43
C VAL A 133 -6.36 6.51 -8.57
N GLY A 134 -5.28 6.77 -9.32
CA GLY A 134 -4.90 8.13 -9.72
C GLY A 134 -4.57 9.10 -8.58
N LEU A 135 -4.17 8.59 -7.41
CA LEU A 135 -3.83 9.44 -6.27
C LEU A 135 -2.43 10.02 -6.45
N SER A 136 -2.25 11.33 -6.34
CA SER A 136 -0.92 11.94 -6.28
C SER A 136 -0.37 11.84 -4.85
N LEU A 137 0.69 11.06 -4.66
CA LEU A 137 1.29 10.84 -3.33
C LEU A 137 2.68 11.47 -3.24
N GLY A 138 2.94 12.21 -2.16
CA GLY A 138 4.25 12.79 -1.90
C GLY A 138 5.30 11.74 -1.54
N ALA A 139 6.43 11.71 -2.26
CA ALA A 139 7.53 10.77 -2.02
C ALA A 139 8.17 10.92 -0.62
N ILE A 140 8.29 12.15 -0.11
CA ILE A 140 8.89 12.43 1.21
C ILE A 140 8.02 11.87 2.34
N MET A 141 6.71 12.10 2.29
CA MET A 141 5.77 11.57 3.28
C MET A 141 5.67 10.05 3.21
N THR A 142 5.79 9.51 2.01
CA THR A 142 5.81 8.07 1.77
C THR A 142 7.06 7.40 2.38
N PHE A 143 8.21 8.07 2.36
CA PHE A 143 9.45 7.57 2.97
C PHE A 143 9.35 7.43 4.49
N PHE A 144 8.85 8.48 5.18
CA PHE A 144 8.78 8.48 6.64
C PHE A 144 7.53 7.77 7.20
N PHE A 145 6.41 7.85 6.47
CA PHE A 145 5.10 7.44 6.99
C PHE A 145 4.35 6.50 6.04
N GLY A 146 5.00 5.85 5.07
CA GLY A 146 4.39 5.08 3.98
C GLY A 146 3.03 4.44 4.28
N PRO A 147 2.96 3.40 5.14
CA PRO A 147 1.71 2.69 5.43
C PRO A 147 0.60 3.59 6.00
N ILE A 148 0.97 4.58 6.81
CA ILE A 148 0.05 5.51 7.47
C ILE A 148 -0.40 6.61 6.49
N TYR A 149 0.52 7.09 5.65
CA TYR A 149 0.28 8.09 4.64
C TYR A 149 -0.68 7.58 3.56
N PHE A 150 -0.51 6.31 3.15
CA PHE A 150 -1.45 5.62 2.28
C PHE A 150 -2.83 5.49 2.94
N GLN A 151 -2.88 5.16 4.22
CA GLN A 151 -4.14 5.03 4.96
C GLN A 151 -4.92 6.35 5.01
N TYR A 152 -4.24 7.47 5.26
CA TYR A 152 -4.86 8.80 5.28
C TYR A 152 -5.47 9.16 3.92
N HIS A 153 -4.72 8.95 2.83
CA HIS A 153 -5.15 9.26 1.48
C HIS A 153 -6.30 8.37 1.00
N LEU A 154 -6.25 7.06 1.29
CA LEU A 154 -7.33 6.13 0.97
C LEU A 154 -8.62 6.42 1.75
N HIS A 155 -8.50 6.88 2.99
CA HIS A 155 -9.64 7.35 3.78
C HIS A 155 -10.29 8.54 3.07
N THR A 156 -9.55 9.61 2.79
CA THR A 156 -10.06 10.81 2.09
C THR A 156 -10.70 10.48 0.74
N PHE A 157 -10.03 9.67 -0.09
CA PHE A 157 -10.58 9.23 -1.36
C PHE A 157 -11.95 8.55 -1.21
N SER A 158 -12.12 7.71 -0.18
CA SER A 158 -13.41 7.06 0.10
C SER A 158 -14.52 8.04 0.51
N PHE A 159 -14.19 9.17 1.14
CA PHE A 159 -15.16 10.21 1.45
C PHE A 159 -15.54 11.01 0.21
N ASP A 160 -14.59 11.29 -0.67
CA ASP A 160 -14.88 12.00 -1.93
C ASP A 160 -15.76 11.16 -2.87
N GLN A 161 -15.60 9.83 -2.88
CA GLN A 161 -16.55 8.91 -3.54
C GLN A 161 -17.99 9.13 -3.06
N VAL A 162 -18.15 9.28 -1.74
CA VAL A 162 -19.45 9.33 -1.10
C VAL A 162 -20.08 10.72 -1.27
N ASN A 163 -19.29 11.79 -1.23
CA ASN A 163 -19.78 13.17 -1.24
C ASN A 163 -19.97 13.78 -2.65
N THR A 164 -19.34 13.23 -3.69
CA THR A 164 -19.50 13.72 -5.08
C THR A 164 -20.76 13.21 -5.78
N THR A 165 -21.70 12.61 -5.03
CA THR A 165 -23.01 12.19 -5.57
C THR A 165 -24.11 13.18 -5.12
N PRO A 166 -24.33 14.31 -5.81
CA PRO A 166 -25.49 15.15 -5.54
C PRO A 166 -26.74 14.41 -6.06
N GLY A 167 -27.38 13.61 -5.22
CA GLY A 167 -28.71 13.08 -5.57
C GLY A 167 -29.23 11.82 -4.88
N TYR A 168 -28.47 11.10 -4.05
CA TYR A 168 -29.00 9.85 -3.47
C TYR A 168 -28.63 9.70 -1.99
N SER A 169 -29.43 10.36 -1.14
CA SER A 169 -29.55 9.97 0.25
C SER A 169 -30.32 8.63 0.34
N LEU A 170 -29.82 7.75 1.22
CA LEU A 170 -30.47 6.54 1.75
C LEU A 170 -30.44 5.27 0.88
N GLY A 171 -29.35 4.51 1.01
CA GLY A 171 -29.37 3.07 0.72
C GLY A 171 -27.99 2.47 0.46
N LEU A 172 -27.43 1.78 1.46
CA LEU A 172 -26.62 0.53 1.44
C LEU A 172 -25.72 0.10 0.24
N ASN A 173 -25.52 0.89 -0.81
CA ASN A 173 -24.72 0.54 -1.99
C ASN A 173 -23.93 1.77 -2.43
N ALA A 174 -22.66 1.80 -2.07
CA ALA A 174 -21.70 2.80 -2.53
C ALA A 174 -21.59 2.73 -4.07
N ALA A 175 -22.07 3.76 -4.76
CA ALA A 175 -21.81 3.95 -6.18
C ALA A 175 -20.34 4.41 -6.38
N PRO A 176 -19.63 3.88 -7.38
CA PRO A 176 -18.21 4.12 -7.56
C PRO A 176 -17.85 5.14 -8.64
N LEU A 177 -16.60 5.59 -8.53
CA LEU A 177 -15.95 6.61 -9.33
C LEU A 177 -16.00 6.43 -10.85
N VAL A 178 -16.27 7.56 -11.50
CA VAL A 178 -16.05 7.80 -12.93
C VAL A 178 -14.59 8.25 -13.11
N VAL A 179 -13.75 7.38 -13.67
CA VAL A 179 -12.43 7.76 -14.21
C VAL A 179 -12.56 7.78 -15.73
N PRO A 180 -12.33 8.91 -16.42
CA PRO A 180 -12.32 8.93 -17.87
C PRO A 180 -11.14 8.08 -18.36
N VAL A 181 -11.44 7.03 -19.11
CA VAL A 181 -10.43 6.28 -19.86
C VAL A 181 -9.97 7.20 -20.98
N GLU A 182 -8.73 7.70 -20.89
CA GLU A 182 -8.10 8.42 -21.99
C GLU A 182 -8.02 7.46 -23.18
N GLN A 183 -8.86 7.71 -24.19
CA GLN A 183 -8.86 6.95 -25.42
C GLN A 183 -7.50 7.14 -26.08
N ASP A 184 -6.79 6.01 -26.19
CA ASP A 184 -5.62 5.82 -27.03
C ASP A 184 -5.87 6.48 -28.39
N LYS A 185 -5.12 7.56 -28.67
CA LYS A 185 -5.14 8.23 -29.97
C LYS A 185 -4.33 7.39 -30.95
N SER A 186 -4.94 6.32 -31.43
CA SER A 186 -4.49 5.60 -32.61
C SER A 186 -5.53 5.72 -33.71
N LEU A 187 -5.45 6.79 -34.51
CA LEU A 187 -5.88 6.87 -35.91
C LEU A 187 -5.09 8.00 -36.60
#